data_AF-A0AA95SEV0-F1
#
_entry.id   AF-A0AA95SEV0-F1
#
_cell.length_a   1.000
_cell.length_b   1.000
_cell.length_c   1.000
_cell.angle_alpha   90.00
_cell.angle_beta   90.00
_cell.angle_gamma   90.00
#
_symmetry.space_group_name_H-M   'P 1'
#
loop_
_entity.id
_entity.type
_entity.pdbx_description
1 polymer ?
#
loop_
_entity_poly.entity_id
_entity_poly.type
_entity_poly.pdbx_seq_one_letter_code
_entity_poly.pdbx_strand_id
1 'polypeptide(L)' 'MANKFKIASNSFLTLSVFLIVIMLIKIYIDYQNYIKHPEWSAPFSTHLIATGIIYGVPVIVSLVIGLIFKIKASK' A
#
# COMPACT_ATOMS: atom_id res chain seq x y z
N MET A 1 21.19 -14.06 -14.21
CA MET A 1 20.72 -13.39 -12.96
C MET A 1 19.73 -12.26 -13.22
N ALA A 2 19.91 -11.43 -14.26
CA ALA A 2 19.01 -10.33 -14.61
C ALA A 2 17.51 -10.71 -14.65
N ASN A 3 17.16 -11.88 -15.19
CA ASN A 3 15.75 -12.31 -15.26
C ASN A 3 15.11 -12.51 -13.87
N LYS A 4 15.87 -13.00 -12.88
CA LYS A 4 15.39 -13.16 -11.49
C LYS A 4 15.12 -11.79 -10.84
N PHE A 5 16.00 -10.81 -11.06
CA PHE A 5 15.83 -9.45 -10.55
C PHE A 5 14.67 -8.71 -11.24
N LYS A 6 14.46 -8.95 -12.53
CA LYS A 6 13.32 -8.42 -13.28
C LYS A 6 11.98 -8.97 -12.75
N ILE A 7 11.91 -10.27 -12.48
CA ILE A 7 10.73 -10.90 -11.85
C ILE A 7 10.50 -10.30 -10.46
N ALA A 8 11.53 -10.23 -9.62
CA ALA A 8 11.42 -9.66 -8.28
C ALA A 8 10.91 -8.20 -8.32
N SER A 9 11.47 -7.35 -9.17
CA SER A 9 11.03 -5.96 -9.33
C SER A 9 9.56 -5.86 -9.72
N ASN A 10 9.11 -6.67 -10.68
CA ASN A 10 7.69 -6.73 -11.05
C ASN A 10 6.81 -7.21 -9.90
N SER A 11 7.23 -8.23 -9.13
CA SER A 11 6.49 -8.71 -7.96
C SER A 11 6.31 -7.62 -6.90
N PHE A 12 7.34 -6.82 -6.61
CA PHE A 12 7.24 -5.70 -5.67
C PHE A 12 6.37 -4.56 -6.23
N LEU A 13 6.38 -4.32 -7.54
CA LEU A 13 5.46 -3.36 -8.16
C LEU A 13 4.01 -3.84 -8.04
N THR A 14 3.73 -5.09 -8.35
CA THR A 14 2.40 -5.70 -8.18
C THR A 14 1.95 -5.67 -6.72
N LEU A 15 2.84 -5.99 -5.77
CA LEU A 15 2.56 -5.89 -4.34
C LEU A 15 2.16 -4.46 -3.93
N SER A 16 2.88 -3.46 -4.44
CA SER A 16 2.59 -2.04 -4.16
C SER A 16 1.20 -1.64 -4.65
N VAL A 17 0.83 -2.05 -5.87
CA VAL A 17 -0.52 -1.83 -6.43
C VAL A 17 -1.57 -2.54 -5.57
N PHE A 18 -1.32 -3.78 -5.18
CA PHE A 18 -2.26 -4.56 -4.37
C PHE A 18 -2.49 -3.93 -2.99
N LEU A 19 -1.43 -3.44 -2.33
CA LEU A 19 -1.53 -2.73 -1.07
C LEU A 19 -2.36 -1.44 -1.19
N ILE A 20 -2.21 -0.68 -2.29
CA ILE A 20 -3.03 0.50 -2.55
C ILE A 20 -4.50 0.12 -2.73
N VAL A 21 -4.81 -0.95 -3.47
CA VAL A 21 -6.19 -1.41 -3.66
C VAL A 21 -6.82 -1.82 -2.33
N ILE A 22 -6.10 -2.58 -1.49
CA ILE A 22 -6.59 -2.96 -0.15
C ILE A 22 -6.82 -1.71 0.70
N MET A 23 -5.90 -0.75 0.67
CA MET A 23 -6.02 0.51 1.39
C MET A 23 -7.32 1.24 1.00
N LEU A 24 -7.61 1.36 -0.29
CA LEU A 24 -8.83 2.02 -0.78
C LEU A 24 -10.10 1.29 -0.34
N ILE A 25 -10.12 -0.04 -0.41
CA ILE A 25 -11.24 -0.85 0.08
C ILE A 25 -11.46 -0.64 1.57
N LYS A 26 -10.37 -0.63 2.35
CA LYS A 26 -10.43 -0.42 3.81
C LYS A 26 -10.97 0.96 4.16
N ILE A 27 -10.46 2.01 3.51
CA ILE A 27 -10.96 3.39 3.68
C ILE A 27 -12.45 3.47 3.35
N TYR A 28 -12.88 2.82 2.25
CA TYR A 28 -14.29 2.81 1.87
C TYR A 28 -15.17 2.15 2.94
N ILE A 29 -14.78 0.97 3.44
CA ILE A 29 -15.52 0.27 4.50
C ILE A 29 -15.58 1.11 5.77
N ASP A 30 -14.45 1.70 6.18
CA ASP A 30 -14.37 2.51 7.40
C ASP A 30 -15.21 3.78 7.27
N TYR A 31 -15.26 4.38 6.09
CA TYR A 31 -16.12 5.53 5.80
C TYR A 31 -17.61 5.18 5.86
N GLN A 32 -18.00 4.04 5.28
CA GLN A 32 -19.38 3.55 5.35
C GLN A 32 -19.81 3.28 6.80
N ASN A 33 -18.92 2.72 7.61
CA ASN A 33 -19.19 2.50 9.04
C ASN A 33 -19.29 3.82 9.80
N TYR A 34 -18.40 4.78 9.54
CA TYR A 34 -18.43 6.11 10.15
C TYR A 34 -19.76 6.84 9.87
N ILE A 35 -20.28 6.77 8.64
CA ILE A 35 -21.57 7.39 8.30
C ILE A 35 -22.73 6.70 9.02
N LYS A 36 -22.68 5.37 9.16
CA LYS A 36 -23.77 4.60 9.78
C LYS A 36 -23.79 4.74 11.31
N HIS A 37 -22.63 4.84 11.93
CA HIS A 37 -22.44 4.90 13.38
C HIS A 37 -21.40 5.94 13.78
N PRO A 38 -21.68 7.24 13.55
CA PRO A 38 -20.75 8.31 13.92
C PRO A 38 -20.48 8.37 15.43
N GLU A 39 -21.42 7.91 16.25
CA GLU A 39 -21.32 7.85 17.71
C GLU A 39 -20.33 6.79 18.24
N TRP A 40 -20.00 5.77 17.44
CA TRP A 40 -19.08 4.68 17.83
C TRP A 40 -17.70 4.81 17.20
N SER A 41 -17.49 5.85 16.41
CA SER A 41 -16.32 5.99 15.55
C SER A 41 -15.49 7.19 15.96
N ALA A 42 -14.17 7.03 16.02
CA ALA A 42 -13.28 8.17 16.13
C ALA A 42 -13.43 9.07 14.88
N PRO A 43 -13.00 10.35 14.94
CA PRO A 43 -13.03 11.21 13.77
C PRO A 43 -12.38 10.51 12.57
N PHE A 44 -13.04 10.55 11.41
CA PHE A 44 -12.60 9.85 10.21
C PHE A 44 -11.17 10.24 9.79
N SER A 45 -10.74 11.46 10.11
CA SER A 45 -9.36 11.94 9.91
C SER A 45 -8.32 11.08 10.64
N THR A 46 -8.60 10.61 11.86
CA THR A 46 -7.70 9.72 12.62
C THR A 46 -7.57 8.36 11.93
N HIS A 47 -8.68 7.82 11.42
CA HIS A 47 -8.68 6.57 10.65
C HIS A 47 -7.91 6.71 9.34
N LEU A 48 -8.05 7.83 8.65
CA LEU A 48 -7.29 8.12 7.43
C LEU A 48 -5.78 8.22 7.68
N ILE A 49 -5.36 8.89 8.75
CA ILE A 49 -3.94 9.02 9.11
C ILE A 49 -3.37 7.64 9.45
N ALA A 50 -4.05 6.87 10.30
CA ALA A 50 -3.61 5.54 10.69
C ALA A 50 -3.51 4.60 9.46
N THR A 51 -4.54 4.59 8.62
CA THR A 51 -4.57 3.78 7.39
C THR A 51 -3.49 4.23 6.41
N GLY A 52 -3.28 5.53 6.25
CA GLY A 52 -2.22 6.09 5.42
C GLY A 52 -0.83 5.65 5.89
N ILE A 53 -0.57 5.59 7.20
CA ILE A 53 0.71 5.10 7.72
C ILE A 53 0.85 3.59 7.53
N ILE A 54 -0.19 2.83 7.90
CA ILE A 54 -0.20 1.35 7.86
C ILE A 54 0.05 0.84 6.43
N TYR A 55 -0.53 1.47 5.42
CA TYR A 55 -0.38 1.03 4.03
C TYR A 55 0.66 1.83 3.25
N GLY A 56 0.81 3.13 3.52
CA GLY A 56 1.75 4.00 2.81
C GLY A 56 3.20 3.63 3.07
N VAL A 57 3.58 3.31 4.32
CA VAL A 57 4.96 2.92 4.64
C VAL A 57 5.36 1.62 3.91
N PRO A 58 4.58 0.52 3.97
CA PRO A 58 4.88 -0.68 3.19
C PRO A 58 4.90 -0.46 1.68
N VAL A 59 4.04 0.40 1.13
CA VAL A 59 4.07 0.75 -0.30
C VAL A 59 5.38 1.42 -0.68
N ILE A 60 5.84 2.41 0.10
CA ILE A 60 7.13 3.08 -0.15
C ILE A 60 8.29 2.08 -0.08
N VAL A 61 8.33 1.25 0.97
CA VAL A 61 9.37 0.23 1.14
C VAL A 61 9.37 -0.76 -0.04
N SER A 62 8.20 -1.22 -0.45
CA SER A 62 8.02 -2.12 -1.58
C SER A 62 8.52 -1.51 -2.89
N LEU A 63 8.20 -0.24 -3.15
CA LEU A 63 8.68 0.49 -4.32
C LEU A 63 10.20 0.67 -4.31
N VAL A 64 10.80 1.03 -3.17
CA VAL A 64 12.25 1.19 -3.03
C VAL A 64 12.97 -0.13 -3.32
N ILE A 65 12.51 -1.24 -2.74
CA ILE A 65 13.08 -2.57 -3.00
C ILE A 65 12.91 -2.95 -4.48
N GLY A 66 11.74 -2.68 -5.05
CA GLY A 66 11.46 -2.90 -6.47
C GLY A 66 12.41 -2.12 -7.40
N LEU A 67 12.74 -0.87 -7.04
CA LEU A 67 13.70 -0.03 -7.77
C LEU A 67 15.13 -0.58 -7.66
N ILE A 68 15.55 -1.03 -6.47
CA ILE A 68 16.88 -1.64 -6.28
C ILE A 68 17.03 -2.87 -7.18
N PHE A 69 16.02 -3.74 -7.22
CA PHE A 69 16.04 -4.91 -8.11
C PHE A 69 15.99 -4.53 -9.58
N LYS A 70 15.25 -3.49 -9.96
CA LYS A 70 15.26 -2.98 -11.34
C LYS A 70 16.66 -2.51 -11.75
N ILE A 71 17.34 -1.75 -10.91
CA ILE A 71 18.71 -1.27 -11.17
C ILE A 71 19.68 -2.46 -11.30
N LYS A 72 19.57 -3.47 -10.43
CA LYS A 72 20.39 -4.70 -10.51
C LYS A 72 20.07 -5.59 -11.71
N ALA A 73 18.89 -5.46 -12.33
CA ALA A 73 18.55 -6.18 -13.55
C ALA A 73 19.11 -5.50 -14.81
N SER A 74 19.37 -4.19 -14.73
CA SER A 74 19.90 -3.37 -15.84
C SER A 74 21.41 -3.28 -15.88
N LYS A 75 22.10 -3.57 -14.76
CA LYS A 75 23.56 -3.75 -14.68
C LYS A 75 23.92 -5.21 -14.88
#